data_AF-U2KWE8-F1
#
_entry.id   AF-U2KWE8-F1
#
_cell.length_a   1.000
_cell.length_b   1.000
_cell.length_c   1.000
_cell.angle_alpha   90.00
_cell.angle_beta   90.00
_cell.angle_gamma   90.00
#
_symmetry.space_group_name_H-M   'P 1'
#
loop_
_entity.id
_entity.type
_entity.pdbx_description
1 polymer ?
#
loop_
_entity_poly.entity_id
_entity_poly.type
_entity_poly.pdbx_seq_one_letter_code
_entity_poly.pdbx_strand_id
1 'polypeptide(L)'
;MLLSFNYTPTANMYGNFNLEHNFIHGELEHPEHIIFGYGDELDKFYQDLLDKNDNELLKNVKSVKYLETRHYHEMLEFLISAPFQVLIMGHSCGNSDRTLLNTVFEHGNCVSIKPFYHKWEGGGDNYLELVQNISRNFTNMRLFRDRVVNKEQCKTI
;
A
#
# COMPACT_ATOMS: atom_id res chain seq x y z
N MET A 1 -9.58 8.01 5.12
CA MET A 1 -9.75 6.84 4.24
C MET A 1 -9.09 5.62 4.86
N LEU A 2 -9.71 4.45 4.73
CA LEU A 2 -9.12 3.13 4.96
C LEU A 2 -8.83 2.51 3.59
N LEU A 3 -7.56 2.38 3.25
CA LEU A 3 -7.13 1.75 2.00
C LEU A 3 -6.96 0.23 2.23
N SER A 4 -7.91 -0.57 1.74
CA SER A 4 -7.92 -2.03 1.90
C SER A 4 -7.31 -2.72 0.69
N PHE A 5 -6.24 -3.47 0.94
CA PHE A 5 -5.60 -4.36 -0.03
C PHE A 5 -6.20 -5.78 0.00
N ASN A 6 -7.07 -6.06 0.98
CA ASN A 6 -7.73 -7.35 1.12
C ASN A 6 -8.90 -7.45 0.15
N TYR A 7 -9.02 -8.61 -0.48
CA TYR A 7 -10.20 -8.98 -1.27
C TYR A 7 -11.39 -9.35 -0.38
N THR A 8 -11.13 -9.77 0.87
CA THR A 8 -12.16 -10.20 1.81
C THR A 8 -12.81 -9.01 2.53
N PRO A 9 -14.05 -9.17 3.06
CA PRO A 9 -14.77 -8.10 3.77
C PRO A 9 -14.20 -7.79 5.16
N THR A 10 -12.94 -8.18 5.44
CA THR A 10 -12.28 -7.96 6.73
C THR A 10 -12.30 -6.48 7.12
N ALA A 11 -12.10 -5.58 6.16
CA ALA A 11 -12.18 -4.13 6.41
C ALA A 11 -13.56 -3.70 6.94
N ASN A 12 -14.65 -4.29 6.42
CA ASN A 12 -16.01 -3.99 6.85
C ASN A 12 -16.34 -4.54 8.25
N MET A 13 -15.60 -5.53 8.73
CA MET A 13 -15.77 -6.10 10.08
C MET A 13 -15.21 -5.19 11.17
N TYR A 14 -14.18 -4.40 10.85
CA TYR A 14 -13.73 -3.33 11.73
C TYR A 14 -14.75 -2.19 11.60
N GLY A 15 -15.71 -2.15 12.54
CA GLY A 15 -16.97 -1.39 12.44
C GLY A 15 -16.84 0.12 12.16
N ASN A 16 -18.00 0.80 12.10
CA ASN A 16 -18.23 2.22 11.75
C ASN A 16 -17.34 3.25 12.50
N PHE A 17 -16.04 3.25 12.24
CA PHE A 17 -15.32 4.51 12.13
C PHE A 17 -15.92 5.15 10.88
N ASN A 18 -16.44 6.38 10.95
CA ASN A 18 -16.94 7.12 9.78
C ASN A 18 -15.78 7.44 8.81
N LEU A 19 -15.13 6.41 8.30
CA LEU A 19 -14.01 6.41 7.40
C LEU A 19 -14.54 5.94 6.05
N GLU A 20 -14.09 6.61 5.01
CA GLU A 20 -14.28 6.14 3.65
C GLU A 20 -13.44 4.89 3.42
N HIS A 21 -14.06 3.79 2.98
CA HIS A 21 -13.39 2.55 2.62
C HIS A 21 -13.03 2.59 1.14
N ASN A 22 -11.75 2.34 0.84
CA ASN A 22 -11.27 2.24 -0.53
C ASN A 22 -10.69 0.83 -0.73
N PHE A 23 -11.41 -0.01 -1.47
CA PHE A 23 -11.01 -1.37 -1.80
C PHE A 23 -10.19 -1.35 -3.08
N ILE A 24 -8.91 -1.03 -2.94
CA ILE A 24 -8.03 -0.73 -4.07
C ILE A 24 -7.90 -1.90 -5.07
N HIS A 25 -8.16 -3.13 -4.63
CA HIS A 25 -8.14 -4.34 -5.45
C HIS A 25 -9.52 -4.89 -5.79
N GLY A 26 -10.60 -4.15 -5.52
CA GLY A 26 -11.98 -4.61 -5.69
C GLY A 26 -12.50 -5.45 -4.51
N GLU A 27 -13.75 -5.91 -4.63
CA GLU A 27 -14.50 -6.62 -3.60
C GLU A 27 -15.14 -7.90 -4.15
N LEU A 28 -15.43 -8.87 -3.27
CA LEU A 28 -16.05 -10.14 -3.68
C LEU A 28 -17.47 -10.00 -4.23
N GLU A 29 -18.17 -8.91 -3.91
CA GLU A 29 -19.51 -8.62 -4.45
C GLU A 29 -19.46 -8.24 -5.94
N HIS A 30 -18.31 -7.72 -6.40
CA HIS A 30 -18.03 -7.31 -7.78
C HIS A 30 -16.75 -7.98 -8.30
N PRO A 31 -16.75 -9.32 -8.52
CA PRO A 31 -15.56 -10.06 -8.94
C PRO A 31 -14.90 -9.53 -10.22
N GLU A 32 -15.68 -8.91 -11.11
CA GLU A 32 -15.22 -8.28 -12.34
C GLU A 32 -14.27 -7.10 -12.12
N HIS A 33 -14.33 -6.47 -10.94
CA HIS A 33 -13.46 -5.37 -10.55
C HIS A 33 -12.24 -5.83 -9.75
N ILE A 34 -12.09 -7.14 -9.52
CA ILE A 34 -10.97 -7.66 -8.75
C ILE A 34 -9.67 -7.55 -9.55
N ILE A 35 -8.68 -6.88 -8.96
CA ILE A 35 -7.37 -6.65 -9.57
C ILE A 35 -6.34 -7.61 -8.98
N PHE A 36 -5.93 -8.58 -9.80
CA PHE A 36 -4.73 -9.38 -9.57
C PHE A 36 -3.59 -8.89 -10.45
N GLY A 37 -2.34 -9.07 -10.01
CA GLY A 37 -1.20 -8.72 -10.85
C GLY A 37 0.06 -8.31 -10.11
N TYR A 38 0.95 -7.68 -10.87
CA TYR A 38 2.20 -7.10 -10.40
C TYR A 38 2.14 -5.57 -10.48
N GLY A 39 2.56 -4.90 -9.41
CA GLY A 39 2.47 -3.44 -9.24
C GLY A 39 3.77 -2.79 -8.80
N ASP A 40 4.92 -3.32 -9.22
CA ASP A 40 6.24 -2.70 -9.01
C ASP A 40 6.85 -2.27 -10.34
N GLU A 41 6.52 -1.05 -10.74
CA GLU A 41 7.08 -0.37 -11.92
C GLU A 41 8.48 0.21 -11.65
N LEU A 42 8.91 0.22 -10.38
CA LEU A 42 10.23 0.67 -9.97
C LEU A 42 11.28 -0.45 -10.08
N ASP A 43 10.85 -1.67 -10.42
CA ASP A 43 11.74 -2.79 -10.72
C ASP A 43 12.46 -2.55 -12.05
N LYS A 44 13.77 -2.82 -12.07
CA LYS A 44 14.62 -2.64 -13.25
C LYS A 44 14.16 -3.47 -14.45
N PHE A 45 13.51 -4.61 -14.22
CA PHE A 45 13.00 -5.49 -15.26
C PHE A 45 11.65 -5.03 -15.81
N TYR A 46 10.99 -4.03 -15.21
CA TYR A 46 9.74 -3.49 -15.74
C TYR A 46 9.96 -2.83 -17.10
N GLN A 47 11.08 -2.12 -17.28
CA GLN A 47 11.44 -1.54 -18.58
C GLN A 47 11.65 -2.64 -19.65
N ASP A 48 12.27 -3.76 -19.29
CA ASP A 48 12.44 -4.90 -20.20
C ASP A 48 11.10 -5.50 -20.66
N LEU A 49 10.05 -5.41 -19.84
CA LEU A 49 8.70 -5.83 -20.24
C LEU A 49 8.07 -4.86 -21.23
N LEU A 50 8.24 -3.54 -21.01
CA LEU A 50 7.75 -2.51 -21.92
C LEU A 50 8.46 -2.58 -23.29
N ASP A 51 9.77 -2.79 -23.30
CA ASP A 51 10.59 -2.81 -24.51
C ASP A 51 10.28 -4.00 -25.44
N LYS A 52 9.67 -5.06 -24.91
CA LYS A 52 9.18 -6.19 -25.71
C LYS A 52 7.99 -5.84 -26.60
N ASN A 53 7.31 -4.74 -26.33
CA ASN A 53 6.16 -4.25 -27.10
C ASN A 53 5.06 -5.32 -27.32
N ASP A 54 4.84 -6.15 -26.30
CA ASP A 54 3.82 -7.20 -26.28
C ASP A 54 2.79 -6.89 -25.18
N ASN A 55 1.58 -6.54 -25.59
CA ASN A 55 0.50 -6.15 -24.69
C ASN A 55 0.09 -7.28 -23.73
N GLU A 56 0.31 -8.55 -24.07
CA GLU A 56 -0.02 -9.66 -23.15
C GLU A 56 0.88 -9.64 -21.91
N LEU A 57 2.09 -9.08 -21.99
CA LEU A 57 2.99 -8.91 -20.85
C LEU A 57 2.48 -7.84 -19.87
N LEU A 58 1.68 -6.88 -20.34
CA LEU A 58 1.15 -5.78 -19.55
C LEU A 58 -0.25 -6.05 -19.01
N LYS A 59 -0.90 -7.12 -19.45
CA LYS A 59 -2.30 -7.47 -19.13
C LYS A 59 -2.60 -7.56 -17.63
N ASN A 60 -1.62 -8.00 -16.84
CA ASN A 60 -1.74 -8.14 -15.38
C ASN A 60 -0.86 -7.14 -14.63
N VAL A 61 -0.55 -6.00 -15.25
CA VAL A 61 0.11 -4.89 -14.58
C VAL A 61 -0.96 -4.08 -13.84
N LYS A 62 -0.79 -3.94 -12.52
CA LYS A 62 -1.81 -3.33 -11.67
C LYS A 62 -2.05 -1.86 -11.96
N SER A 63 -1.03 -1.10 -12.32
CA SER A 63 -1.17 0.33 -12.67
C SER A 63 -2.10 0.55 -13.87
N VAL A 64 -2.08 -0.36 -14.84
CA VAL A 64 -3.02 -0.37 -15.97
C VAL A 64 -4.40 -0.77 -15.49
N LYS A 65 -4.49 -1.83 -14.69
CA LYS A 65 -5.76 -2.34 -14.14
C LYS A 65 -6.47 -1.35 -13.21
N TYR A 66 -5.73 -0.52 -12.49
CA TYR A 66 -6.30 0.54 -11.66
C TYR A 66 -7.11 1.58 -12.44
N LEU A 67 -6.98 1.64 -13.77
CA LEU A 67 -7.79 2.49 -14.64
C LEU A 67 -9.19 1.92 -14.93
N GLU A 68 -9.43 0.63 -14.63
CA GLU A 68 -10.72 -0.03 -14.84
C GLU A 68 -11.77 0.40 -13.79
N THR A 69 -11.34 1.00 -12.68
CA THR A 69 -12.21 1.50 -11.60
C THR A 69 -11.75 2.87 -11.10
N ARG A 70 -12.54 3.53 -10.23
CA ARG A 70 -12.20 4.85 -9.68
C ARG A 70 -11.35 4.81 -8.40
N HIS A 71 -11.13 3.63 -7.81
CA HIS A 71 -10.50 3.49 -6.49
C HIS A 71 -9.12 4.13 -6.40
N TYR A 72 -8.28 3.94 -7.42
CA TYR A 72 -6.95 4.56 -7.43
C TYR A 72 -7.02 6.08 -7.55
N HIS A 73 -7.96 6.61 -8.34
CA HIS A 73 -8.16 8.05 -8.48
C HIS A 73 -8.67 8.69 -7.18
N GLU A 74 -9.64 8.06 -6.51
CA GLU A 74 -10.15 8.48 -5.20
C GLU A 74 -9.03 8.52 -4.14
N MET A 75 -8.13 7.53 -4.17
CA MET A 75 -6.94 7.53 -3.34
C MET A 75 -6.03 8.72 -3.63
N LEU A 76 -5.75 9.02 -4.91
CA LEU A 76 -4.95 10.19 -5.29
C LEU A 76 -5.59 11.52 -4.84
N GLU A 77 -6.89 11.67 -5.04
CA GLU A 77 -7.64 12.85 -4.58
C GLU A 77 -7.51 13.02 -3.06
N PHE A 78 -7.62 11.92 -2.30
CA PHE A 78 -7.39 11.92 -0.86
C PHE A 78 -5.97 12.38 -0.50
N LEU A 79 -4.92 11.83 -1.15
CA LEU A 79 -3.53 12.20 -0.86
C LEU A 79 -3.26 13.70 -1.08
N ILE A 80 -3.88 14.31 -2.10
CA ILE A 80 -3.68 15.72 -2.47
C ILE A 80 -4.46 16.66 -1.55
N SER A 81 -5.59 16.20 -0.98
CA SER A 81 -6.54 17.05 -0.26
C SER A 81 -5.98 17.76 0.98
N ALA A 82 -5.13 17.10 1.78
CA ALA A 82 -4.59 17.62 3.03
C ALA A 82 -3.37 16.81 3.50
N PRO A 83 -2.56 17.35 4.45
CA PRO A 83 -1.57 16.56 5.17
C PRO A 83 -2.17 15.32 5.83
N PHE A 84 -1.51 14.16 5.71
CA PHE A 84 -2.00 12.90 6.24
C PHE A 84 -0.90 12.05 6.89
N GLN A 85 -1.31 11.21 7.83
CA GLN A 85 -0.45 10.20 8.47
C GLN A 85 -0.89 8.80 8.00
N VAL A 86 0.08 7.95 7.66
CA VAL A 86 -0.16 6.55 7.30
C VAL A 86 -0.10 5.69 8.55
N LEU A 87 -1.16 4.91 8.79
CA LEU A 87 -1.20 3.86 9.80
C LEU A 87 -1.15 2.51 9.09
N ILE A 88 -0.09 1.73 9.31
CA ILE A 88 0.08 0.44 8.65
C ILE A 88 -0.37 -0.66 9.60
N MET A 89 -1.42 -1.36 9.19
CA MET A 89 -1.96 -2.52 9.91
C MET A 89 -1.89 -3.73 8.99
N GLY A 90 -0.98 -4.66 9.28
CA GLY A 90 -0.75 -5.86 8.49
C GLY A 90 0.72 -6.05 8.13
N HIS A 91 1.04 -7.27 7.69
CA HIS A 91 2.42 -7.69 7.41
C HIS A 91 2.84 -7.42 5.96
N SER A 92 1.88 -7.31 5.05
CA SER A 92 2.11 -7.26 3.61
C SER A 92 2.28 -5.83 3.10
N CYS A 93 3.43 -5.22 3.38
CA CYS A 93 3.95 -4.07 2.62
C CYS A 93 5.05 -4.53 1.65
N GLY A 94 4.86 -5.71 1.06
CA GLY A 94 5.80 -6.31 0.12
C GLY A 94 5.81 -5.63 -1.23
N ASN A 95 6.63 -6.14 -2.15
CA ASN A 95 6.87 -5.51 -3.45
C ASN A 95 5.70 -5.67 -4.44
N SER A 96 4.60 -6.35 -4.10
CA SER A 96 3.52 -6.60 -5.07
C SER A 96 2.81 -5.34 -5.56
N ASP A 97 2.83 -4.27 -4.75
CA ASP A 97 2.16 -2.99 -5.00
C ASP A 97 3.10 -1.81 -4.73
N ARG A 98 4.40 -2.03 -4.97
CA ARG A 98 5.46 -1.10 -4.58
C ARG A 98 5.27 0.29 -5.17
N THR A 99 4.81 0.41 -6.41
CA THR A 99 4.52 1.71 -7.05
C THR A 99 3.44 2.47 -6.29
N LEU A 100 2.36 1.79 -5.92
CA LEU A 100 1.26 2.39 -5.18
C LEU A 100 1.71 2.81 -3.78
N LEU A 101 2.39 1.91 -3.06
CA LEU A 101 2.90 2.21 -1.71
C LEU A 101 3.92 3.34 -1.75
N ASN A 102 4.80 3.38 -2.75
CA ASN A 102 5.73 4.48 -2.97
C ASN A 102 4.99 5.81 -3.19
N THR A 103 3.95 5.81 -4.03
CA THR A 103 3.10 6.99 -4.27
C THR A 103 2.52 7.54 -2.97
N VAL A 104 2.00 6.68 -2.09
CA VAL A 104 1.47 7.11 -0.78
C VAL A 104 2.60 7.58 0.15
N PHE A 105 3.67 6.79 0.27
CA PHE A 105 4.72 6.98 1.27
C PHE A 105 5.64 8.15 0.97
N GLU A 106 5.83 8.50 -0.31
CA GLU A 106 6.66 9.61 -0.77
C GLU A 106 5.84 10.85 -1.18
N HIS A 107 4.51 10.79 -1.10
CA HIS A 107 3.64 11.95 -1.35
C HIS A 107 4.04 13.18 -0.51
N GLY A 108 3.95 14.38 -1.07
CA GLY A 108 4.34 15.63 -0.39
C GLY A 108 3.56 15.89 0.91
N ASN A 109 2.30 15.47 0.96
CA ASN A 109 1.42 15.60 2.12
C ASN A 109 1.57 14.47 3.16
N CYS A 110 2.35 13.42 2.91
CA CYS A 110 2.57 12.36 3.90
C CYS A 110 3.50 12.87 5.00
N VAL A 111 2.96 13.12 6.20
CA VAL A 111 3.73 13.67 7.32
C VAL A 111 4.49 12.61 8.12
N SER A 112 3.96 11.39 8.20
CA SER A 112 4.59 10.30 8.95
C SER A 112 3.93 8.96 8.66
N ILE A 113 4.66 7.87 8.90
CA ILE A 113 4.23 6.49 8.76
C ILE A 113 4.41 5.78 10.09
N LYS A 114 3.34 5.20 10.60
CA LYS A 114 3.30 4.50 11.88
C LYS A 114 2.89 3.03 11.69
N PRO A 115 3.85 2.09 11.75
CA PRO A 115 3.53 0.67 11.73
C PRO A 115 2.95 0.20 13.06
N PHE A 116 1.90 -0.61 12.97
CA PHE A 116 1.41 -1.42 14.09
C PHE A 116 2.07 -2.79 14.01
N TYR A 117 2.84 -3.13 15.03
CA TYR A 117 3.59 -4.38 15.09
C TYR A 117 2.97 -5.34 16.11
N HIS A 118 3.13 -6.62 15.87
CA HIS A 118 2.65 -7.68 16.74
C HIS A 118 3.73 -8.11 17.72
N LYS A 119 3.35 -8.35 18.97
CA LYS A 119 4.21 -8.95 20.01
C LYS A 119 3.73 -10.37 20.29
N TRP A 120 4.64 -11.33 20.22
CA TRP A 120 4.32 -12.72 20.52
C TRP A 120 4.33 -12.97 22.04
N GLU A 121 3.49 -13.89 22.52
CA GLU A 121 3.39 -14.24 23.94
C GLU A 121 4.72 -14.76 24.53
N GLY A 122 5.57 -15.39 23.71
CA GLY A 122 6.90 -15.90 24.09
C GLY A 122 8.03 -14.86 24.03
N GLY A 123 7.72 -13.59 23.74
CA GLY A 123 8.70 -12.53 23.51
C GLY A 123 9.05 -12.31 22.04
N GLY A 124 9.68 -11.16 21.77
CA GLY A 124 9.98 -10.69 20.41
C GLY A 124 8.82 -9.93 19.75
N ASP A 125 9.09 -9.37 18.59
CA ASP A 125 8.10 -8.72 17.72
C ASP A 125 8.50 -8.71 16.24
N ASN A 126 7.54 -8.43 15.36
CA ASN A 126 7.76 -8.32 13.92
C ASN A 126 8.10 -6.90 13.45
N TYR A 127 8.45 -5.98 14.36
CA TYR A 127 8.68 -4.57 13.99
C TYR A 127 9.77 -4.42 12.94
N LEU A 128 10.88 -5.15 13.09
CA LEU A 128 12.02 -5.06 12.18
C LEU A 128 11.64 -5.49 10.76
N GLU A 129 10.89 -6.59 10.64
CA GLU A 129 10.39 -7.11 9.36
C GLU A 129 9.46 -6.09 8.68
N LEU A 130 8.53 -5.50 9.45
CA LEU A 130 7.62 -4.48 8.93
C LEU A 130 8.37 -3.27 8.38
N VAL A 131 9.33 -2.73 9.14
CA VAL A 131 10.12 -1.57 8.72
C VAL A 131 11.01 -1.90 7.51
N GLN A 132 11.54 -3.12 7.42
CA GLN A 132 12.28 -3.59 6.25
C GLN A 132 11.40 -3.70 5.00
N ASN A 133 10.15 -4.12 5.13
CA ASN A 133 9.21 -4.14 4.01
C ASN A 133 8.81 -2.72 3.60
N ILE A 134 8.52 -1.85 4.57
CA ILE A 134 8.21 -0.44 4.33
C ILE A 134 9.37 0.25 3.58
N SER A 135 10.63 0.02 4.00
CA SER A 135 11.78 0.68 3.40
C SER A 135 11.97 0.36 1.91
N ARG A 136 11.57 -0.83 1.45
CA ARG A 136 11.61 -1.22 0.03
C ARG A 136 10.72 -0.35 -0.85
N ASN A 137 9.67 0.24 -0.28
CA ASN A 137 8.75 1.10 -1.00
C ASN A 137 9.22 2.56 -1.12
N PHE A 138 10.42 2.89 -0.61
CA PHE A 138 11.01 4.21 -0.77
C PHE A 138 12.06 4.22 -1.90
N THR A 139 12.08 5.30 -2.67
CA THR A 139 13.19 5.65 -3.57
C THR A 139 14.15 6.63 -2.89
N ASN A 140 13.66 7.38 -1.90
CA ASN A 140 14.38 8.36 -1.14
C ASN A 140 14.54 7.93 0.32
N MET A 141 15.72 7.40 0.64
CA MET A 141 16.02 6.92 1.99
C MET A 141 16.06 8.02 3.06
N ARG A 142 16.16 9.30 2.67
CA ARG A 142 16.01 10.41 3.61
C ARG A 142 14.55 10.54 4.04
N LEU A 143 13.61 10.48 3.09
CA LEU A 143 12.17 10.50 3.40
C LEU A 143 11.76 9.30 4.25
N PHE A 144 12.32 8.12 3.99
CA PHE A 144 12.09 6.93 4.83
C PHE A 144 12.43 7.21 6.30
N ARG A 145 13.64 7.71 6.57
CA ARG A 145 14.10 7.99 7.95
C ARG A 145 13.36 9.15 8.61
N ASP A 146 12.84 10.09 7.82
CA ASP A 146 12.11 11.26 8.29
C ASP A 146 10.65 10.92 8.63
N ARG A 147 10.01 10.06 7.82
CA ARG A 147 8.58 9.76 7.92
C ARG A 147 8.28 8.56 8.79
N VAL A 148 9.09 7.49 8.74
CA VAL A 148 8.83 6.29 9.55
C VAL A 148 9.17 6.59 11.01
N VAL A 149 8.15 6.56 11.86
CA VAL A 149 8.29 6.93 13.28
C VAL A 149 9.10 5.89 14.05
N ASN A 150 9.73 6.32 15.15
CA ASN A 150 10.49 5.42 16.01
C ASN A 150 9.61 4.34 16.64
N LYS A 151 10.19 3.18 16.95
CA LYS A 151 9.48 2.04 17.56
C LYS A 151 8.74 2.41 18.85
N GLU A 152 9.31 3.30 19.65
CA GLU A 152 8.72 3.81 20.89
C GLU A 152 7.41 4.57 20.67
N GLN A 153 7.23 5.17 19.50
CA GLN A 153 6.02 5.88 19.09
C GLN A 153 5.00 4.94 18.42
N CYS A 154 5.36 3.68 18.17
CA CYS A 154 4.50 2.69 17.55
C CYS A 154 3.60 2.00 18.58
N LYS A 155 2.43 1.54 18.12
CA LYS A 155 1.48 0.79 18.95
C LYS A 155 1.54 -0.69 18.58
N THR A 156 1.23 -1.54 19.54
CA THR A 156 1.10 -2.98 19.32
C THR A 156 -0.34 -3.35 19.02
N ILE A 157 -0.53 -4.33 18.13
CA ILE A 157 -1.80 -5.05 17.94
C ILE A 157 -1.71 -6.40 18.64
#